data_AF-A0A915LQX5-F1
#
_entry.id   AF-A0A915LQX5-F1
#
_cell.length_a   1.000
_cell.length_b   1.000
_cell.length_c   1.000
_cell.angle_alpha   90.00
_cell.angle_beta   90.00
_cell.angle_gamma   90.00
#
_symmetry.space_group_name_H-M   'P 1'
#
loop_
_entity.id
_entity.type
_entity.pdbx_description
1 polymer ?
#
loop_
_entity_poly.entity_id
_entity_poly.type
_entity_poly.pdbx_seq_one_letter_code
_entity_poly.pdbx_strand_id
1 'polypeptide(L)'
;AIVDEWKSKTCKNSLEAVFNHYCSSPTQIKLEKEWQGFFRKNSIEDIRDNMQQLFLYCAEDVRATFEVYQKLYPKFCKRFPHPLTFCGMMEMANVYLPINSNWRHFYDKCEKLSSSSMNEITRKVIQIA
;
A
#
# COMPACT_ATOMS: atom_id res chain seq x y z
N ALA A 1 11.46 -3.32 -30.14
CA ALA A 1 12.51 -4.28 -29.71
C ALA A 1 12.90 -4.07 -28.23
N ILE A 2 13.50 -2.93 -27.83
CA ILE A 2 13.95 -2.71 -26.44
C ILE A 2 12.79 -2.61 -25.42
N VAL A 3 11.64 -2.05 -25.82
CA VAL A 3 10.47 -1.86 -24.94
C VAL A 3 9.88 -3.20 -24.42
N ASP A 4 10.03 -4.29 -25.16
CA ASP A 4 9.44 -5.58 -24.79
C ASP A 4 10.29 -6.38 -23.79
N GLU A 5 11.61 -6.13 -23.72
CA GLU A 5 12.50 -6.85 -22.80
C GLU A 5 12.38 -6.38 -21.34
N TRP A 6 12.07 -5.10 -21.12
CA TRP A 6 11.86 -4.58 -19.75
C TRP A 6 10.53 -5.01 -19.17
N LYS A 7 9.50 -5.15 -20.02
CA LYS A 7 8.18 -5.61 -19.60
C LYS A 7 8.23 -7.00 -18.97
N SER A 8 9.05 -7.91 -19.50
CA SER A 8 9.21 -9.26 -18.95
C SER A 8 9.97 -9.30 -17.61
N LYS A 9 10.71 -8.24 -17.27
CA LYS A 9 11.48 -8.10 -16.03
C LYS A 9 10.76 -7.32 -14.93
N THR A 10 9.54 -6.85 -15.20
CA THR A 10 8.78 -5.99 -14.28
C THR A 10 7.42 -6.61 -13.94
N CYS A 11 6.84 -6.21 -12.82
CA CYS A 11 5.49 -6.60 -12.43
C CYS A 11 4.73 -5.41 -11.84
N LYS A 12 3.41 -5.58 -11.65
CA LYS A 12 2.59 -4.58 -10.94
C LYS A 12 2.94 -4.57 -9.45
N ASN A 13 2.74 -3.44 -8.77
CA ASN A 13 3.01 -3.29 -7.34
C ASN A 13 1.93 -3.88 -6.40
N SER A 14 1.28 -4.97 -6.80
CA SER A 14 0.33 -5.68 -5.93
C SER A 14 1.00 -6.94 -5.38
N LEU A 15 0.72 -7.30 -4.12
CA LEU A 15 1.29 -8.49 -3.48
C LEU A 15 1.17 -9.73 -4.37
N GLU A 16 -0.01 -9.99 -4.93
CA GLU A 16 -0.25 -11.08 -5.88
C GLU A 16 0.70 -11.06 -7.09
N ALA A 17 0.84 -9.92 -7.76
CA ALA A 17 1.71 -9.80 -8.93
C ALA A 17 3.20 -9.98 -8.58
N VAL A 18 3.63 -9.44 -7.43
CA VAL A 18 5.00 -9.57 -6.92
C VAL A 18 5.28 -11.02 -6.51
N PHE A 19 4.34 -11.64 -5.79
CA PHE A 19 4.41 -13.03 -5.38
C PHE A 19 4.51 -13.95 -6.60
N ASN A 20 3.63 -13.81 -7.59
CA ASN A 20 3.67 -14.62 -8.81
C ASN A 20 4.97 -14.42 -9.60
N HIS A 21 5.52 -13.20 -9.59
CA HIS A 21 6.75 -12.87 -10.31
C HIS A 21 8.02 -13.47 -9.66
N TYR A 22 8.11 -13.48 -8.32
CA TYR A 22 9.32 -13.94 -7.62
C TYR A 22 9.22 -15.36 -7.03
N CYS A 23 8.02 -15.83 -6.73
CA CYS A 23 7.73 -17.04 -5.98
C CYS A 23 6.87 -18.01 -6.80
N SER A 24 7.18 -18.23 -8.09
CA SER A 24 6.43 -19.08 -9.06
C SER A 24 6.28 -20.57 -8.70
N SER A 25 6.39 -20.92 -7.42
CA SER A 25 6.16 -22.22 -6.81
C SER A 25 4.69 -22.64 -6.94
N PRO A 26 4.41 -23.94 -7.11
CA PRO A 26 3.05 -24.51 -7.16
C PRO A 26 2.31 -24.46 -5.81
N THR A 27 2.75 -23.65 -4.85
CA THR A 27 2.07 -23.49 -3.56
C THR A 27 0.76 -22.74 -3.78
N GLN A 28 -0.35 -23.39 -3.40
CA GLN A 28 -1.75 -22.98 -3.59
C GLN A 28 -2.16 -21.72 -2.77
N ILE A 29 -1.29 -20.73 -2.61
CA ILE A 29 -1.65 -19.50 -1.92
C ILE A 29 -2.51 -18.66 -2.86
N LYS A 30 -3.83 -18.77 -2.68
CA LYS A 30 -4.78 -17.95 -3.40
C LYS A 30 -4.95 -16.62 -2.68
N LEU A 31 -4.28 -15.59 -3.18
CA LEU A 31 -4.35 -14.23 -2.65
C LEU A 31 -5.68 -13.58 -3.06
N GLU A 32 -6.70 -13.77 -2.23
CA GLU A 32 -8.07 -13.30 -2.49
C GLU A 32 -8.24 -11.84 -2.05
N LYS A 33 -8.09 -10.90 -2.99
CA LYS A 33 -8.27 -9.45 -2.75
C LYS A 33 -9.68 -9.05 -2.30
N GLU A 34 -10.67 -9.92 -2.46
CA GLU A 34 -12.07 -9.64 -2.12
C GLU A 34 -12.27 -9.41 -0.62
N TRP A 35 -11.54 -10.15 0.23
CA TRP A 35 -11.62 -10.02 1.68
C TRP A 35 -11.12 -8.67 2.20
N GLN A 36 -10.19 -8.02 1.49
CA GLN A 36 -9.78 -6.65 1.83
C GLN A 36 -10.96 -5.66 1.71
N GLY A 37 -11.86 -5.89 0.75
CA GLY A 37 -13.08 -5.10 0.60
C GLY A 37 -14.05 -5.27 1.76
N PHE A 38 -14.05 -6.45 2.38
CA PHE A 38 -14.93 -6.77 3.51
C PHE A 38 -14.66 -5.85 4.72
N PHE A 39 -13.39 -5.63 5.06
CA PHE A 39 -12.99 -4.72 6.15
C PHE A 39 -13.39 -3.26 5.91
N ARG A 40 -13.55 -2.83 4.65
CA ARG A 40 -13.90 -1.45 4.31
C ARG A 40 -15.40 -1.19 4.28
N LYS A 41 -16.18 -2.20 3.92
CA LYS A 41 -17.60 -2.04 3.58
C LYS A 41 -18.54 -2.46 4.71
N ASN A 42 -18.12 -3.40 5.56
CA ASN A 42 -18.99 -4.02 6.55
C ASN A 42 -18.76 -3.48 7.96
N SER A 43 -19.71 -3.76 8.85
CA SER A 43 -19.64 -3.36 10.25
C SER A 43 -18.65 -4.21 11.04
N ILE A 44 -18.32 -3.78 12.26
CA ILE A 44 -17.45 -4.55 13.17
C ILE A 44 -18.13 -5.86 13.56
N GLU A 45 -19.46 -5.87 13.66
CA GLU A 45 -20.27 -7.05 13.95
C GLU A 45 -20.13 -8.09 12.83
N ASP A 46 -20.24 -7.68 11.57
CA ASP A 46 -20.05 -8.58 10.42
C ASP A 46 -18.61 -9.14 10.34
N ILE A 47 -17.62 -8.33 10.73
CA ILE A 47 -16.22 -8.76 10.83
C ILE A 47 -16.05 -9.81 11.93
N ARG A 48 -16.74 -9.64 13.07
CA ARG A 48 -16.72 -10.62 14.17
C ARG A 48 -17.28 -11.97 13.73
N ASP A 49 -18.38 -11.95 13.00
CA ASP A 49 -19.04 -13.16 12.52
C ASP A 49 -18.19 -13.92 11.48
N ASN A 50 -17.30 -13.22 10.77
CA ASN A 50 -16.43 -13.81 9.75
C ASN A 50 -14.94 -13.87 10.15
N MET A 51 -14.62 -13.76 11.45
CA MET A 51 -13.23 -13.62 11.92
C MET A 51 -12.29 -14.72 11.41
N GLN A 52 -12.72 -15.98 11.45
CA GLN A 52 -11.84 -17.10 11.09
C GLN A 52 -11.34 -16.98 9.65
N GLN A 53 -12.24 -16.63 8.73
CA GLN A 53 -11.92 -16.48 7.32
C GLN A 53 -11.06 -15.23 7.07
N LEU A 54 -11.39 -14.12 7.73
CA LEU A 54 -10.65 -12.86 7.61
C LEU A 54 -9.23 -12.97 8.17
N PHE A 55 -9.04 -13.67 9.29
CA PHE A 55 -7.72 -13.89 9.88
C PHE A 55 -6.90 -14.87 9.06
N LEU A 56 -7.52 -15.90 8.48
CA LEU A 56 -6.84 -16.77 7.53
C LEU A 56 -6.34 -15.95 6.32
N TYR A 57 -7.18 -15.10 5.75
CA TYR A 57 -6.79 -14.18 4.68
C TYR A 57 -5.58 -13.31 5.08
N CYS A 58 -5.59 -12.69 6.26
CA CYS A 58 -4.46 -11.89 6.74
C CYS A 58 -3.19 -12.73 6.94
N ALA A 59 -3.32 -13.94 7.47
CA ALA A 59 -2.18 -14.85 7.65
C ALA A 59 -1.57 -15.28 6.31
N GLU A 60 -2.39 -15.50 5.29
CA GLU A 60 -1.95 -15.82 3.93
C GLU A 60 -1.20 -14.66 3.27
N ASP A 61 -1.69 -13.41 3.43
CA ASP A 61 -0.98 -12.22 2.95
C ASP A 61 0.40 -12.06 3.63
N VAL A 62 0.49 -12.32 4.94
CA VAL A 62 1.75 -12.32 5.69
C VAL A 62 2.69 -13.41 5.20
N ARG A 63 2.18 -14.64 4.98
CA ARG A 63 2.97 -15.76 4.45
C ARG A 63 3.52 -15.44 3.06
N ALA A 64 2.69 -14.94 2.15
CA ALA A 64 3.12 -14.56 0.81
C ALA A 64 4.18 -13.45 0.83
N THR A 65 4.01 -12.45 1.71
CA THR A 65 4.97 -11.36 1.89
C THR A 65 6.32 -11.89 2.38
N PHE A 66 6.31 -12.83 3.33
CA PHE A 66 7.52 -13.46 3.84
C PHE A 66 8.26 -14.25 2.76
N GLU A 67 7.56 -15.07 1.97
CA GLU A 67 8.15 -15.83 0.86
C GLU A 67 8.77 -14.91 -0.21
N VAL A 68 8.10 -13.81 -0.56
CA VAL A 68 8.65 -12.78 -1.45
C VAL A 68 9.93 -12.19 -0.85
N TYR A 69 9.91 -11.85 0.43
CA TYR A 69 11.07 -11.27 1.10
C TYR A 69 12.26 -12.23 1.13
N GLN A 70 12.02 -13.54 1.34
CA GLN A 70 13.07 -14.57 1.27
C GLN A 70 13.77 -14.60 -0.10
N LYS A 71 13.08 -14.27 -1.19
CA LYS A 71 13.68 -14.17 -2.54
C LYS A 71 14.35 -12.83 -2.78
N LEU A 72 13.78 -11.74 -2.28
CA LEU A 72 14.27 -10.37 -2.51
C LEU A 72 15.48 -10.02 -1.64
N TYR A 73 15.49 -10.42 -0.37
CA TYR A 73 16.54 -10.04 0.58
C TYR A 73 17.95 -10.50 0.13
N PRO A 74 18.17 -11.74 -0.34
CA PRO A 74 19.48 -12.14 -0.88
C PRO A 74 19.90 -11.33 -2.10
N LYS A 75 18.96 -10.96 -2.99
CA LYS A 75 19.23 -10.09 -4.15
C LYS A 75 19.63 -8.69 -3.69
N PHE A 76 18.98 -8.16 -2.66
CA PHE A 76 19.33 -6.90 -2.04
C PHE A 76 20.74 -6.95 -1.45
N CYS A 77 21.08 -7.96 -0.64
CA CYS A 77 22.43 -8.12 -0.08
C CYS A 77 23.50 -8.28 -1.17
N LYS A 78 23.19 -8.99 -2.27
CA LYS A 78 24.12 -9.11 -3.41
C LYS A 78 24.36 -7.76 -4.10
N ARG A 79 23.33 -6.92 -4.21
CA ARG A 79 23.41 -5.59 -4.84
C ARG A 79 24.08 -4.57 -3.92
N PHE A 80 23.80 -4.66 -2.62
CA PHE A 80 24.27 -3.77 -1.56
C PHE A 80 24.92 -4.62 -0.45
N PRO A 81 26.20 -5.00 -0.60
CA PRO A 81 26.85 -5.94 0.33
C PRO A 81 27.17 -5.32 1.69
N HIS A 82 27.22 -3.98 1.77
CA HIS A 82 27.59 -3.30 2.99
C HIS A 82 26.39 -3.21 3.95
N PRO A 83 26.49 -3.70 5.20
CA PRO A 83 25.36 -3.75 6.15
C PRO A 83 24.82 -2.36 6.51
N LEU A 84 25.67 -1.32 6.43
CA LEU A 84 25.24 0.07 6.65
C LEU A 84 24.09 0.51 5.73
N THR A 85 24.01 0.02 4.50
CA THR A 85 22.89 0.34 3.62
C THR A 85 21.57 -0.18 4.18
N PHE A 86 21.57 -1.41 4.71
CA PHE A 86 20.40 -2.00 5.36
C PHE A 86 20.05 -1.26 6.66
N CYS A 87 21.03 -1.02 7.53
CA CYS A 87 20.83 -0.26 8.77
C CYS A 87 20.29 1.15 8.49
N GLY A 88 20.85 1.84 7.50
CA GLY A 88 20.37 3.17 7.10
C GLY A 88 18.91 3.15 6.64
N MET A 89 18.49 2.11 5.91
CA MET A 89 17.08 1.94 5.53
C MET A 89 16.17 1.73 6.74
N MET A 90 16.61 0.96 7.74
CA MET A 90 15.86 0.75 8.97
C MET A 90 15.71 2.05 9.79
N GLU A 91 16.77 2.84 9.90
CA GLU A 91 16.71 4.15 10.56
C GLU A 91 15.78 5.12 9.84
N MET A 92 15.85 5.17 8.50
CA MET A 92 14.92 5.98 7.69
C MET A 92 13.46 5.54 7.86
N ALA A 93 13.19 4.25 8.13
CA ALA A 93 11.85 3.75 8.40
C ALA A 93 11.32 4.15 9.80
N ASN A 94 12.20 4.55 10.72
CA ASN A 94 11.85 4.93 12.09
C ASN A 94 11.75 6.47 12.29
N VAL A 95 11.65 7.23 11.21
CA VAL A 95 11.53 8.70 11.27
C VAL A 95 10.15 9.09 11.81
N TYR A 96 10.13 10.05 12.73
CA TYR A 96 8.90 10.66 13.23
C TYR A 96 8.63 12.00 12.53
N LEU A 97 7.35 12.33 12.36
CA LEU A 97 6.91 13.62 11.84
C LEU A 97 6.64 14.57 13.02
N PRO A 98 7.34 15.72 13.13
CA PRO A 98 7.16 16.67 14.24
C PRO A 98 5.89 17.51 14.03
N ILE A 99 4.73 16.90 14.24
CA ILE A 99 3.44 17.60 14.22
C ILE A 99 3.10 18.15 15.61
N ASN A 100 2.50 19.33 15.64
CA ASN A 100 1.96 19.94 16.86
C ASN A 100 0.45 20.19 16.71
N SER A 101 -0.18 20.73 17.75
CA SER A 101 -1.61 21.08 17.73
C SER A 101 -1.99 22.06 16.61
N ASN A 102 -1.03 22.87 16.14
CA ASN A 102 -1.22 23.83 15.06
C ASN A 102 -1.43 23.15 13.69
N TRP A 103 -1.00 21.89 13.53
CA TRP A 103 -1.26 21.10 12.32
C TRP A 103 -2.75 20.99 12.01
N ARG A 104 -3.58 20.83 13.06
CA ARG A 104 -5.04 20.77 12.88
C ARG A 104 -5.61 22.09 12.39
N HIS A 105 -5.14 23.20 12.95
CA HIS A 105 -5.54 24.54 12.50
C HIS A 105 -5.15 24.79 11.05
N PHE A 106 -3.95 24.38 10.65
CA PHE A 106 -3.50 24.46 9.25
C PHE A 106 -4.40 23.65 8.32
N TYR A 107 -4.68 22.38 8.66
CA TYR A 107 -5.56 21.51 7.89
C TYR A 107 -6.97 22.11 7.73
N ASP A 108 -7.61 22.52 8.83
CA ASP A 108 -8.96 23.08 8.78
C ASP A 108 -9.01 24.40 7.97
N LYS A 109 -7.94 25.20 8.00
CA LYS A 109 -7.81 26.41 7.17
C LYS A 109 -7.71 26.07 5.69
N CYS A 110 -6.90 25.07 5.32
CA CYS A 110 -6.78 24.60 3.94
C CYS A 110 -8.11 24.05 3.41
N GLU A 111 -8.82 23.24 4.20
CA GLU A 111 -10.14 22.69 3.83
C GLU A 111 -11.18 23.79 3.60
N LYS A 112 -11.23 24.80 4.49
CA LYS A 112 -12.12 25.96 4.35
C LYS A 112 -11.81 26.76 3.09
N LEU A 113 -10.54 27.01 2.80
CA LEU A 113 -10.13 27.75 1.60
C LEU A 113 -10.50 26.97 0.33
N SER A 114 -10.17 25.67 0.28
CA SER A 114 -10.52 24.77 -0.83
C SER A 114 -12.04 24.79 -1.10
N SER A 115 -12.83 24.61 -0.06
CA SER A 115 -14.30 24.59 -0.16
C SER A 115 -14.86 25.94 -0.60
N SER A 116 -14.30 27.05 -0.10
CA SER A 116 -14.72 28.40 -0.47
C SER A 116 -14.41 28.71 -1.93
N SER A 117 -13.21 28.35 -2.39
CA SER A 117 -12.81 28.50 -3.80
C SER A 117 -13.67 27.64 -4.72
N MET A 118 -13.97 26.39 -4.35
CA MET A 118 -14.87 25.53 -5.12
C MET A 118 -16.27 26.16 -5.23
N ASN A 119 -16.83 26.63 -4.11
CA ASN A 119 -18.14 27.28 -4.09
C ASN A 119 -18.17 28.55 -4.95
N GLU A 120 -17.11 29.34 -4.94
CA GLU A 120 -17.01 30.54 -5.78
C GLU A 120 -16.99 30.20 -7.26
N ILE A 121 -16.20 29.20 -7.67
CA ILE A 121 -16.16 28.71 -9.04
C ILE A 121 -17.54 28.20 -9.46
N THR A 122 -18.18 27.37 -8.64
CA THR A 122 -19.53 26.85 -8.92
C THR A 122 -20.54 27.98 -9.09
N ARG A 123 -20.51 29.02 -8.23
CA ARG A 123 -21.38 30.19 -8.39
C ARG A 123 -21.13 30.93 -9.70
N LYS A 124 -19.86 31.15 -10.06
CA LYS A 124 -19.49 31.82 -11.32
C LYS A 124 -19.96 31.03 -12.54
N VAL A 125 -19.83 29.70 -12.52
CA VAL A 125 -20.33 28.83 -13.58
C VAL A 125 -21.86 28.92 -13.71
N ILE A 126 -22.59 28.87 -12.59
CA ILE A 126 -24.05 29.02 -12.58
C ILE A 126 -24.50 30.39 -13.11
N GLN A 127 -23.73 31.46 -12.86
CA GLN A 127 -24.06 32.80 -13.35
C GLN A 127 -23.82 33.01 -14.85
N ILE A 128 -22.93 32.21 -15.46
CA ILE A 128 -22.60 32.29 -16.88
C ILE A 128 -23.50 31.35 -17.71
N ALA A 129 -24.00 30.27 -17.11
CA ALA A 129 -24.96 29.35 -17.70
C ALA A 129 -26.39 29.93 -17.76
#